data_AF-A0A839MYX1-F1
#
_entry.id   AF-A0A839MYX1-F1
#
_cell.length_a   1.000
_cell.length_b   1.000
_cell.length_c   1.000
_cell.angle_alpha   90.00
_cell.angle_beta   90.00
_cell.angle_gamma   90.00
#
_symmetry.space_group_name_H-M   'P 1'
#
loop_
_entity.id
_entity.type
_entity.pdbx_description
1 polymer ?
#
loop_
_entity_poly.entity_id
_entity_poly.type
_entity_poly.pdbx_seq_one_letter_code
_entity_poly.pdbx_strand_id
1 'polypeptide(L)'
;MTLTSGRYAVDKLVAAVALVLASPVFLVMAVAARRRSPGRVLRSQLRIGVDGRIFRMLGFRNTQRDGVLDALPRLLNVLRGDMSLVGPRAPRPEELARQLRVRPGMLTTR
;
A
#
# COMPACT_ATOMS: atom_id res chain seq x y z
N MET A 1 -18.08 15.62 1.48
CA MET A 1 -18.01 16.34 0.18
C MET A 1 -17.56 17.76 0.55
N THR A 2 -16.33 18.25 0.35
CA THR A 2 -15.59 18.45 -0.91
C THR A 2 -14.19 19.07 -0.65
N LEU A 3 -13.25 18.40 0.04
CA LEU A 3 -11.88 18.93 0.24
C LEU A 3 -10.76 17.88 0.10
N THR A 4 -10.95 16.86 -0.73
CA THR A 4 -10.01 15.72 -0.80
C THR A 4 -9.57 15.30 -2.22
N SER A 5 -10.20 15.80 -3.28
CA SER A 5 -9.92 15.35 -4.66
C SER A 5 -8.50 15.70 -5.14
N GLY A 6 -8.00 16.90 -4.81
CA GLY A 6 -6.67 17.36 -5.24
C GLY A 6 -5.54 16.52 -4.66
N ARG A 7 -5.54 16.30 -3.34
CA ARG A 7 -4.49 15.49 -2.66
C ARG A 7 -4.43 14.06 -3.20
N TYR A 8 -5.58 13.42 -3.39
CA TYR A 8 -5.61 12.04 -3.90
C TYR A 8 -5.25 11.92 -5.38
N ALA A 9 -5.42 12.97 -6.17
CA ALA A 9 -4.94 13.01 -7.55
C ALA A 9 -3.40 13.11 -7.58
N VAL A 10 -2.83 13.97 -6.73
CA VAL A 10 -1.36 14.07 -6.55
C VAL A 10 -0.79 12.75 -6.04
N ASP A 11 -1.42 12.09 -5.08
CA ASP A 11 -0.98 10.80 -4.56
C ASP A 11 -0.88 9.75 -5.67
N LYS A 12 -1.87 9.70 -6.57
CA LYS A 12 -1.86 8.79 -7.73
C LYS A 12 -0.75 9.13 -8.70
N LEU A 13 -0.55 10.41 -9.01
CA LEU A 13 0.50 10.87 -9.92
C LEU A 13 1.88 10.50 -9.37
N VAL A 14 2.14 10.83 -8.11
CA VAL A 14 3.40 10.52 -7.43
C VAL A 14 3.61 9.01 -7.32
N ALA A 15 2.58 8.24 -6.99
CA ALA A 15 2.67 6.78 -6.95
C ALA A 15 2.95 6.19 -8.34
N ALA A 16 2.38 6.74 -9.41
CA ALA A 16 2.63 6.29 -10.78
C ALA A 16 4.08 6.57 -11.19
N VAL A 17 4.57 7.79 -10.95
CA VAL A 17 5.96 8.18 -11.23
C VAL A 17 6.92 7.31 -10.42
N ALA A 18 6.67 7.13 -9.12
CA ALA A 18 7.49 6.28 -8.26
C ALA A 18 7.51 4.83 -8.74
N LEU A 19 6.38 4.28 -9.19
CA LEU A 19 6.31 2.92 -9.72
C LEU A 19 7.07 2.77 -11.04
N VAL A 20 7.03 3.76 -11.93
CA VAL A 20 7.79 3.76 -13.19
C VAL A 20 9.29 3.81 -12.90
N LEU A 21 9.73 4.72 -12.04
CA LEU A 21 11.15 4.84 -11.65
C LEU A 21 11.64 3.61 -10.90
N ALA A 22 10.79 3.02 -10.05
CA ALA A 22 11.11 1.81 -9.29
C ALA A 22 10.87 0.51 -10.07
N SER A 23 10.33 0.56 -11.28
CA SER A 23 10.00 -0.63 -12.08
C SER A 23 11.19 -1.59 -12.31
N PRO A 24 12.43 -1.15 -12.62
CA PRO A 24 13.55 -2.08 -12.73
C PRO A 24 13.84 -2.79 -11.41
N VAL A 25 13.79 -2.07 -10.28
CA VAL A 25 13.99 -2.64 -8.94
C VAL A 25 12.87 -3.60 -8.58
N PHE A 26 11.62 -3.23 -8.86
CA PHE A 26 10.45 -4.08 -8.60
C PHE A 26 10.53 -5.39 -9.36
N LEU A 27 10.95 -5.35 -10.64
CA LEU A 27 11.13 -6.53 -11.47
C LEU A 27 12.24 -7.44 -10.91
N VAL A 28 13.42 -6.87 -10.59
CA VAL A 28 14.52 -7.62 -9.98
C VAL A 28 14.08 -8.29 -8.67
N MET A 29 13.39 -7.55 -7.80
CA MET A 29 12.90 -8.07 -6.53
C MET A 29 11.83 -9.14 -6.71
N ALA A 30 10.91 -8.98 -7.67
CA ALA A 30 9.90 -9.98 -7.98
C ALA A 30 10.53 -11.29 -8.48
N VAL A 31 11.55 -11.19 -9.34
CA VAL A 31 12.32 -12.34 -9.84
C VAL A 31 13.13 -12.99 -8.71
N ALA A 32 13.84 -12.20 -7.90
CA ALA A 32 14.64 -12.69 -6.78
C ALA A 32 13.77 -13.39 -5.73
N ALA A 33 12.60 -12.83 -5.41
CA ALA A 33 11.64 -13.44 -4.50
C ALA A 33 11.05 -14.75 -5.06
N ARG A 34 10.81 -14.82 -6.38
CA ARG A 34 10.30 -16.05 -7.02
C ARG A 34 11.29 -17.20 -6.97
N ARG A 35 12.60 -16.92 -7.00
CA ARG A 35 13.66 -17.95 -6.96
C ARG A 35 13.88 -18.57 -5.57
N ARG A 36 13.48 -17.89 -4.48
CA ARG A 36 13.76 -18.33 -3.10
C ARG A 36 12.70 -19.21 -2.47
N SER A 37 11.46 -19.21 -2.96
CA SER A 37 10.39 -20.03 -2.38
C SER A 37 9.28 -20.34 -3.39
N PRO A 38 8.81 -21.59 -3.50
CA PRO A 38 7.60 -21.90 -4.26
C PRO A 38 6.40 -21.25 -3.55
N GLY A 39 5.86 -20.18 -4.14
CA GLY A 39 4.68 -19.48 -3.60
C GLY A 39 4.47 -18.08 -4.17
N ARG A 40 3.43 -17.39 -3.69
CA ARG A 40 3.14 -16.00 -4.07
C ARG A 40 4.25 -15.08 -3.56
N VAL A 41 4.81 -14.28 -4.48
CA VAL A 41 5.85 -13.26 -4.21
C VAL A 41 5.35 -12.17 -3.25
N LEU A 42 4.07 -11.83 -3.37
CA LEU A 42 3.41 -10.81 -2.56
C LEU A 42 2.60 -11.46 -1.44
N ARG A 43 2.71 -10.86 -0.24
CA ARG A 43 1.79 -11.03 0.88
C ARG A 43 0.56 -10.15 0.64
N SER A 44 -0.63 -10.67 0.94
CA SER A 44 -1.86 -9.88 0.97
C SER A 44 -2.50 -9.97 2.34
N GLN A 45 -2.44 -8.90 3.12
CA GLN A 45 -3.14 -8.80 4.41
C GLN A 45 -4.45 -8.04 4.23
N LEU A 46 -5.53 -8.53 4.82
CA LEU A 46 -6.79 -7.79 4.85
C LEU A 46 -6.64 -6.60 5.82
N ARG A 47 -7.10 -5.43 5.38
CA ARG A 47 -7.10 -4.18 6.14
C ARG A 47 -8.38 -3.42 5.89
N ILE A 48 -8.74 -2.55 6.82
CA ILE A 48 -9.91 -1.69 6.68
C ILE A 48 -9.46 -0.33 6.14
N GLY A 49 -10.14 0.11 5.09
CA GLY A 49 -10.00 1.41 4.46
C GLY A 49 -11.11 2.38 4.85
N VAL A 50 -11.34 3.37 4.01
CA VAL A 50 -12.38 4.39 4.23
C VAL A 50 -13.76 3.74 4.28
N ASP A 51 -14.61 4.22 5.20
CA ASP A 51 -16.00 3.78 5.36
C ASP A 51 -16.14 2.27 5.62
N GLY A 52 -15.13 1.65 6.22
CA GLY A 52 -15.16 0.22 6.55
C GLY A 52 -14.86 -0.72 5.38
N ARG A 53 -14.48 -0.21 4.20
CA ARG A 53 -14.16 -1.04 3.04
C ARG A 53 -12.93 -1.91 3.29
N ILE A 54 -13.09 -3.23 3.15
CA ILE A 54 -11.97 -4.17 3.31
C ILE A 54 -11.17 -4.20 2.01
N PHE A 55 -9.85 -4.04 2.10
CA PHE A 55 -8.93 -4.17 0.99
C PHE A 55 -7.73 -5.04 1.34
N ARG A 56 -7.03 -5.52 0.30
CA ARG A 56 -5.79 -6.30 0.46
C ARG A 56 -4.61 -5.33 0.43
N MET A 57 -3.99 -5.11 1.58
CA MET A 57 -2.70 -4.42 1.67
C MET A 57 -1.60 -5.36 1.16
N LEU A 58 -0.97 -4.94 0.06
CA LEU A 58 0.09 -5.69 -0.59
C LEU A 58 1.45 -5.41 0.08
N GLY A 59 2.28 -6.43 0.19
CA GLY A 59 3.68 -6.32 0.64
C GLY A 59 4.51 -7.46 0.09
N PHE A 60 5.84 -7.40 0.18
CA PHE A 60 6.69 -8.52 -0.19
C PHE A 60 6.74 -9.55 0.93
N ARG A 61 6.66 -10.84 0.56
CA ARG A 61 6.55 -11.93 1.54
C ARG A 61 7.81 -12.10 2.42
N ASN A 62 8.99 -11.76 1.90
CA ASN A 62 10.27 -12.02 2.55
C ASN A 62 10.86 -10.81 3.29
N THR A 63 10.13 -9.70 3.37
CA THR A 63 10.58 -8.47 4.04
C THR A 63 9.97 -8.44 5.43
N GLN A 64 10.78 -8.65 6.47
CA GLN A 64 10.32 -8.70 7.87
C GLN A 64 10.10 -7.33 8.52
N ARG A 65 10.38 -6.23 7.82
CA ARG A 65 10.26 -4.86 8.33
C ARG A 65 9.60 -3.96 7.30
N ASP A 66 8.89 -2.92 7.75
CA ASP A 66 8.33 -1.83 6.93
C ASP A 66 9.45 -1.00 6.24
N GLY A 67 10.34 -1.66 5.50
CA GLY A 67 11.44 -1.04 4.77
C GLY A 67 11.01 -0.54 3.40
N VAL A 68 11.90 0.20 2.74
CA VAL A 68 11.69 0.80 1.40
C VAL A 68 11.19 -0.22 0.37
N LEU A 69 11.69 -1.46 0.45
CA LEU A 69 11.29 -2.53 -0.47
C LEU A 69 9.81 -2.93 -0.29
N ASP A 70 9.27 -2.91 0.94
CA ASP A 70 7.86 -3.24 1.21
C ASP A 70 6.89 -2.12 0.79
N ALA A 71 7.42 -0.93 0.46
CA ALA A 71 6.63 0.19 -0.04
C ALA A 71 6.16 -0.03 -1.48
N LEU A 72 6.94 -0.74 -2.31
CA LEU A 72 6.62 -0.87 -3.74
C LEU A 72 5.27 -1.56 -4.01
N PRO A 73 4.94 -2.71 -3.37
CA PRO A 73 3.63 -3.32 -3.55
C PRO A 73 2.49 -2.44 -3.01
N ARG A 74 2.74 -1.63 -1.98
CA ARG A 74 1.75 -0.70 -1.40
C ARG A 74 1.45 0.48 -2.33
N LEU A 75 2.37 0.90 -3.19
CA LEU A 75 2.10 1.92 -4.22
C LEU A 75 0.94 1.49 -5.14
N LEU A 76 0.78 0.19 -5.41
CA LEU A 76 -0.37 -0.32 -6.17
C LEU A 76 -1.70 -0.08 -5.43
N ASN A 77 -1.71 -0.14 -4.10
CA ASN A 77 -2.90 0.21 -3.31
C ASN A 77 -3.20 1.71 -3.35
N VAL A 78 -2.18 2.57 -3.41
CA VAL A 78 -2.36 4.01 -3.61
C VAL A 78 -2.95 4.32 -4.99
N LEU A 79 -2.42 3.68 -6.04
CA LEU A 79 -2.95 3.80 -7.41
C LEU A 79 -4.40 3.34 -7.53
N ARG A 80 -4.74 2.20 -6.90
CA ARG A 80 -6.12 1.69 -6.80
C ARG A 80 -7.05 2.60 -6.00
N GLY A 81 -6.49 3.47 -5.16
CA GLY A 81 -7.25 4.35 -4.28
C GLY A 81 -7.68 3.70 -2.97
N ASP A 82 -7.12 2.53 -2.64
CA ASP A 82 -7.31 1.89 -1.33
C ASP A 82 -6.51 2.63 -0.24
N MET A 83 -5.37 3.22 -0.62
CA MET A 83 -4.46 3.93 0.27
C MET A 83 -4.13 5.34 -0.27
N SER A 84 -3.49 6.14 0.59
CA SER A 84 -2.91 7.46 0.36
C SER A 84 -1.40 7.37 0.59
N LEU A 85 -0.59 8.27 0.01
CA LEU A 85 0.86 8.26 0.32
C LEU A 85 1.11 8.57 1.79
N VAL A 86 0.37 9.53 2.32
CA VAL A 86 0.44 9.98 3.72
C VAL A 86 -0.94 9.86 4.36
N GLY A 87 -1.01 9.33 5.57
CA GLY A 87 -2.27 9.15 6.30
C GLY A 87 -2.16 8.22 7.51
N PRO A 88 -3.28 7.94 8.19
CA PRO A 88 -3.31 7.07 9.36
C PRO A 88 -3.03 5.61 8.97
N ARG A 89 -2.49 4.83 9.90
CA ARG A 89 -2.22 3.40 9.68
C ARG A 89 -3.53 2.62 9.46
N ALA A 90 -3.55 1.73 8.48
CA ALA A 90 -4.72 0.87 8.21
C ALA A 90 -4.89 -0.18 9.33
N PRO A 91 -6.01 -0.17 10.07
CA PRO A 91 -6.27 -1.16 11.10
C PRO A 91 -6.59 -2.52 10.48
N ARG A 92 -6.39 -3.57 11.26
CA ARG A 92 -6.79 -4.92 10.88
C ARG A 92 -8.30 -5.11 11.07
N PRO A 93 -8.92 -6.07 10.35
CA PRO A 93 -10.33 -6.41 10.53
C PRO A 93 -10.70 -6.72 11.98
N GLU A 94 -9.79 -7.34 12.74
CA GLU A 94 -10.01 -7.63 14.16
C GLU A 94 -9.91 -6.40 15.10
N GLU A 95 -9.29 -5.29 14.67
CA GLU A 95 -9.11 -4.06 15.47
C GLU A 95 -10.31 -3.09 15.35
N LEU A 96 -11.48 -3.59 14.91
CA LEU A 96 -12.66 -2.84 14.45
C LEU A 96 -13.35 -2.01 15.55
N ALA A 97 -12.79 -0.84 15.86
CA ALA A 97 -13.45 0.18 16.68
C ALA A 97 -13.49 1.58 16.02
N ARG A 98 -12.70 1.84 14.98
CA ARG A 98 -12.68 3.15 14.29
C ARG A 98 -12.98 3.01 12.80
N GLN A 99 -14.13 3.55 12.39
CA GLN A 99 -14.35 3.91 11.00
C GLN A 99 -13.38 5.04 10.62
N LEU A 100 -12.49 4.77 9.66
CA LEU A 100 -11.61 5.79 9.11
C LEU A 100 -12.40 6.68 8.15
N ARG A 101 -12.44 7.98 8.43
CA ARG A 101 -13.00 9.02 7.52
C ARG A 101 -12.06 9.40 6.37
N VAL A 102 -10.80 8.93 6.40
CA VAL A 102 -9.76 9.26 5.43
C VAL A 102 -9.00 8.01 4.99
N ARG A 103 -8.47 8.02 3.75
CA ARG A 103 -7.69 6.90 3.21
C ARG A 103 -6.48 6.58 4.11
N PRO A 104 -6.22 5.30 4.42
CA PRO A 104 -5.03 4.91 5.15
C PRO A 104 -3.75 5.33 4.42
N GLY A 105 -2.75 5.76 5.17
CA GLY A 105 -1.45 6.17 4.65
C GLY A 105 -0.49 5.00 4.43
N MET A 106 0.32 5.07 3.37
CA MET A 106 1.52 4.25 3.24
C MET A 106 2.57 4.69 4.26
N LEU A 107 2.80 6.00 4.35
CA LEU A 107 3.56 6.65 5.41
C LEU A 107 2.61 7.07 6.52
N THR A 108 2.90 6.61 7.74
CA THR A 108 2.10 6.93 8.91
C THR A 108 2.43 8.35 9.38
N THR A 109 1.40 9.17 9.56
CA THR A 109 1.49 10.35 10.41
C THR A 109 1.34 9.86 11.86
N ARG A 110 2.31 10.13 12.73
CA ARG A 110 2.13 9.90 14.18
C ARG A 110 1.22 10.95 14.77
#